data_AF-A0A936GFD2-F1
#
_entry.id   AF-A0A936GFD2-F1
#
_cell.length_a   1.000
_cell.length_b   1.000
_cell.length_c   1.000
_cell.angle_alpha   90.00
_cell.angle_beta   90.00
_cell.angle_gamma   90.00
#
_symmetry.space_group_name_H-M   'P 1'
#
loop_
_entity.id
_entity.type
_entity.pdbx_description
1 polymer ?
#
loop_
_entity_poly.entity_id
_entity_poly.type
_entity_poly.pdbx_seq_one_letter_code
_entity_poly.pdbx_strand_id
1 'polypeptide(L)' 'MKAIVIEDEKRAATHLIRLILEVDASIEIVAELQTISQSVDWFRKNPMPDMVSLTFI' A
#
# COMPACT_ATOMS: atom_id res chain seq x y z
N MET A 1 -2.51 -3.24 -12.25
CA MET A 1 -1.72 -2.10 -11.72
C MET A 1 -1.06 -2.53 -10.41
N LYS A 2 0.12 -2.01 -10.05
CA LYS A 2 0.75 -2.31 -8.75
C LYS A 2 0.48 -1.20 -7.74
N ALA A 3 0.14 -1.55 -6.51
CA ALA A 3 -0.18 -0.60 -5.44
C ALA A 3 0.52 -0.98 -4.12
N ILE A 4 0.88 0.03 -3.35
CA ILE A 4 1.35 -0.10 -1.96
C ILE A 4 0.29 0.50 -1.06
N VAL A 5 0.00 -0.16 0.05
CA VAL A 5 -0.88 0.35 1.10
C VAL A 5 -0.03 0.75 2.30
N ILE A 6 -0.17 2.00 2.75
CA ILE A 6 0.52 2.52 3.93
C ILE A 6 -0.54 2.95 4.93
N GLU A 7 -0.70 2.19 6.02
CA GLU A 7 -1.72 2.40 7.05
C GLU A 7 -1.16 1.95 8.41
N ASP A 8 -1.26 2.80 9.43
CA ASP A 8 -0.70 2.52 10.76
C ASP A 8 -1.40 1.33 11.45
N GLU A 9 -2.72 1.20 11.25
CA GLU A 9 -3.52 0.10 11.77
C GLU A 9 -3.72 -1.02 10.75
N LYS A 10 -3.22 -2.22 11.07
CA LYS A 10 -3.36 -3.42 10.23
C LYS A 10 -4.81 -3.75 9.85
N ARG A 11 -5.78 -3.48 10.72
CA ARG A 11 -7.20 -3.71 10.44
C ARG A 11 -7.71 -2.74 9.37
N ALA A 12 -7.33 -1.48 9.45
CA ALA A 12 -7.66 -0.48 8.44
C ALA A 12 -7.02 -0.83 7.09
N ALA A 13 -5.74 -1.23 7.09
CA ALA A 13 -5.02 -1.69 5.90
C ALA A 13 -5.75 -2.87 5.22
N THR A 14 -6.10 -3.90 5.99
CA THR A 14 -6.82 -5.08 5.49
C THR A 14 -8.19 -4.71 4.91
N HIS A 15 -8.92 -3.81 5.58
CA HIS A 15 -10.21 -3.34 5.08
C HIS A 15 -10.07 -2.57 3.76
N LEU A 16 -9.08 -1.68 3.68
CA LEU A 16 -8.78 -0.90 2.47
C LEU A 16 -8.39 -1.80 1.29
N ILE A 17 -7.49 -2.77 1.52
CA ILE A 17 -7.09 -3.75 0.49
C ILE A 17 -8.31 -4.49 -0.05
N ARG A 18 -9.20 -4.93 0.84
CA ARG A 18 -10.43 -5.61 0.42
C ARG A 18 -11.29 -4.72 -0.47
N LEU A 19 -11.52 -3.46 -0.09
CA LEU A 19 -12.32 -2.53 -0.89
C LEU A 19 -11.68 -2.25 -2.26
N ILE A 20 -10.36 -2.10 -2.32
CA ILE A 20 -9.61 -1.92 -3.57
C ILE A 20 -9.86 -3.11 -4.51
N LEU A 21 -9.74 -4.34 -3.99
CA LEU A 21 -9.90 -5.55 -4.79
C LEU A 21 -11.36 -5.87 -5.15
N GLU A 22 -12.32 -5.37 -4.36
CA GLU A 22 -13.74 -5.40 -4.73
C GLU A 22 -14.04 -4.49 -5.94
N VAL A 23 -13.35 -3.36 -6.05
CA VAL A 23 -13.49 -2.42 -7.18
C VAL A 23 -12.73 -2.89 -8.42
N ASP A 24 -11.47 -3.32 -8.25
CA ASP A 24 -10.63 -3.82 -9.33
C ASP A 24 -9.70 -4.92 -8.81
N ALA A 25 -10.08 -6.17 -9.10
CA ALA A 25 -9.31 -7.36 -8.73
C ALA A 25 -8.00 -7.52 -9.51
N SER A 26 -7.74 -6.72 -10.55
CA SER A 26 -6.48 -6.73 -11.30
C SER A 26 -5.36 -5.90 -10.64
N ILE A 27 -5.67 -5.21 -9.54
CA ILE A 27 -4.69 -4.49 -8.73
C ILE A 27 -3.88 -5.48 -7.90
N GLU A 28 -2.56 -5.41 -8.02
CA GLU A 28 -1.61 -6.19 -7.24
C GLU A 28 -1.11 -5.35 -6.06
N ILE A 29 -1.43 -5.77 -4.84
CA ILE A 29 -0.89 -5.16 -3.63
C ILE A 29 0.53 -5.70 -3.40
N VAL A 30 1.54 -4.86 -3.64
CA VAL A 30 2.96 -5.27 -3.57
C VAL A 30 3.60 -5.03 -2.21
N ALA A 31 2.95 -4.23 -1.34
CA ALA A 31 3.35 -4.06 0.04
C ALA A 31 2.21 -3.49 0.91
N GLU A 32 2.22 -3.88 2.19
CA GLU A 32 1.43 -3.30 3.28
C GLU A 32 2.42 -2.78 4.33
N LEU A 33 2.45 -1.48 4.57
CA LEU A 33 3.44 -0.79 5.42
C LEU A 33 2.72 -0.01 6.52
N GLN A 34 3.27 0.02 7.74
CA GLN A 34 2.61 0.64 8.89
C GLN A 34 3.32 1.89 9.41
N THR A 35 4.53 2.17 8.93
CA THR A 35 5.34 3.27 9.43
C THR A 35 6.08 3.98 8.31
N ILE A 36 6.44 5.24 8.57
CA ILE A 36 7.31 6.01 7.69
C ILE A 36 8.65 5.29 7.48
N SER A 37 9.25 4.71 8.53
CA SER A 37 10.52 3.98 8.41
C SER A 37 10.41 2.79 7.46
N GLN A 38 9.35 1.98 7.60
CA GLN A 38 9.10 0.86 6.68
C GLN A 38 8.88 1.33 5.24
N SER A 39 8.20 2.46 5.08
CA SER A 39 7.96 3.08 3.77
C SER A 39 9.26 3.51 3.11
N VAL A 40 10.11 4.24 3.84
CA VAL A 40 11.44 4.66 3.37
C VAL A 40 12.32 3.46 3.04
N ASP A 41 12.35 2.45 3.90
CA ASP A 41 13.15 1.24 3.67
C ASP A 41 12.67 0.45 2.45
N TRP A 42 11.36 0.40 2.22
CA TRP A 42 10.78 -0.27 1.06
C TRP A 42 11.14 0.48 -0.24
N PHE A 43 10.94 1.81 -0.27
CA PHE A 43 11.25 2.63 -1.45
C PHE A 43 12.75 2.67 -1.80
N ARG A 44 13.64 2.47 -0.81
CA ARG A 44 15.09 2.34 -1.07
C ARG A 44 15.48 1.01 -1.71
N LYS A 45 14.71 -0.05 -1.44
CA LYS A 45 15.05 -1.43 -1.85
C LYS A 45 14.31 -1.88 -3.10
N ASN A 46 13.24 -1.19 -3.49
CA ASN A 46 12.38 -1.58 -4.59
C ASN A 46 12.27 -0.45 -5.63
N PRO A 47 12.17 -0.77 -6.93
CA PRO A 47 11.83 0.23 -7.94
C PRO A 47 10.47 0.87 -7.64
N MET A 48 10.36 2.17 -7.91
CA MET A 48 9.14 2.94 -7.63
C MET A 48 7.97 2.40 -8.46
N PRO A 49 6.82 2.04 -7.84
CA PRO A 49 5.65 1.58 -8.59
C PRO A 49 5.01 2.73 -9.39
N ASP A 50 4.28 2.37 -10.44
CA ASP A 50 3.61 3.29 -11.35
C ASP A 50 2.50 4.15 -10.69
N MET A 51 2.06 3.80 -9.47
CA MET A 51 1.13 4.62 -8.69
C MET A 51 1.42 4.51 -7.18
N VAL A 52 1.60 5.65 -6.52
CA VAL A 52 1.73 5.77 -5.06
C VAL A 52 0.46 6.44 -4.54
N SER A 53 -0.33 5.72 -3.75
CA SER A 53 -1.43 6.33 -2.98
C SER A 53 -0.95 6.50 -1.54
N LEU A 54 -1.00 7.74 -1.05
CA LEU A 54 -0.42 8.16 0.23
C LEU A 54 -1.51 8.92 1.00
N THR A 55 -2.08 8.28 2.03
CA THR A 55 -3.01 8.95 2.95
C THR A 55 -2.23 9.31 4.21
N PHE A 56 -2.06 10.61 4.44
CA PHE A 56 -1.77 11.15 5.76
C PHE A 56 -3.11 11.53 6.40
N ILE A 57 -3.37 11.06 7.63
CA ILE A 57 -4.28 11.75 8.56
C ILE A 57 -3.43 12.65 9.46
#